data_AF-A0A7V6WG99-F1
#
_entry.id   AF-A0A7V6WG99-F1
#
_cell.length_a   1.000
_cell.length_b   1.000
_cell.length_c   1.000
_cell.angle_alpha   90.00
_cell.angle_beta   90.00
_cell.angle_gamma   90.00
#
_symmetry.space_group_name_H-M   'P 1'
#
loop_
_entity.id
_entity.type
_entity.pdbx_description
1 polymer ?
#
loop_
_entity_poly.entity_id
_entity_poly.type
_entity_poly.pdbx_seq_one_letter_code
_entity_poly.pdbx_strand_id
1 'polypeptide(L)'
;SPIVKTLSRNFTEVLGREPIISGREGAADIRFLNSHGQTPTVIFGPGMTEQMHANNEWVNIDDLLQSTRILAQTILEWCQSV
;
A
#
# COMPACT_ATOMS: atom_id res chain seq x y z
N SER A 1 3.41 12.97 0.40
CA SER A 1 3.03 12.72 1.80
C SER A 1 4.14 11.92 2.49
N PRO A 2 4.48 12.17 3.77
CA PRO A 2 5.52 11.39 4.47
C PRO A 2 5.28 9.88 4.44
N ILE A 3 4.04 9.42 4.68
CA ILE A 3 3.71 7.97 4.64
C ILE A 3 3.96 7.34 3.26
N VAL A 4 3.74 8.10 2.17
CA VAL A 4 4.04 7.64 0.80
C VAL A 4 5.55 7.45 0.61
N LYS A 5 6.38 8.34 1.17
CA LYS A 5 7.84 8.22 1.07
C LYS A 5 8.37 7.02 1.86
N THR A 6 7.90 6.84 3.09
CA THR A 6 8.27 5.69 3.94
C THR A 6 7.89 4.37 3.26
N LEU A 7 6.65 4.28 2.77
CA LEU A 7 6.20 3.09 2.05
C LEU A 7 7.01 2.85 0.76
N SER A 8 7.30 3.89 -0.03
CA SER A 8 8.01 3.74 -1.30
C SER A 8 9.43 3.23 -1.09
N ARG A 9 10.14 3.71 -0.06
CA ARG A 9 11.48 3.21 0.26
C ARG A 9 11.44 1.73 0.69
N ASN A 10 10.54 1.36 1.60
CA ASN A 10 10.39 -0.04 2.03
C ASN A 10 9.99 -0.96 0.86
N PHE A 11 9.14 -0.48 -0.06
CA PHE A 11 8.83 -1.19 -1.30
C PHE A 11 10.08 -1.42 -2.15
N THR A 12 10.88 -0.39 -2.39
CA THR A 12 12.11 -0.47 -3.18
C THR A 12 13.15 -1.39 -2.52
N GLU A 13 13.28 -1.36 -1.20
CA GLU A 13 14.16 -2.25 -0.45
C GLU A 13 13.77 -3.74 -0.59
N VAL A 14 12.47 -4.06 -0.60
CA VAL A 14 11.99 -5.44 -0.72
C VAL A 14 11.98 -5.96 -2.16
N LEU A 15 11.63 -5.11 -3.13
CA LEU A 15 11.41 -5.54 -4.52
C LEU A 15 12.52 -5.13 -5.49
N GLY A 16 13.49 -4.33 -5.06
CA GLY A 16 14.62 -3.88 -5.88
C GLY A 16 14.25 -2.95 -7.03
N ARG A 17 13.04 -2.37 -7.01
CA ARG A 17 12.53 -1.45 -8.02
C ARG A 17 11.61 -0.41 -7.39
N GLU A 18 11.52 0.76 -8.02
CA GLU A 18 10.62 1.81 -7.57
C GLU A 18 9.14 1.44 -7.76
N PRO A 19 8.25 1.84 -6.84
CA PRO A 19 6.82 1.67 -7.00
C PRO A 19 6.25 2.63 -8.07
N ILE A 20 5.16 2.21 -8.69
CA ILE A 20 4.34 3.12 -9.51
C ILE A 20 3.43 3.88 -8.54
N ILE A 21 3.53 5.21 -8.54
CA ILE A 21 2.65 6.08 -7.75
C ILE A 21 1.53 6.59 -8.65
N SER A 22 0.29 6.26 -8.31
CA SER A 22 -0.89 6.68 -9.05
C SER A 22 -2.02 7.11 -8.10
N GLY A 23 -3.03 7.79 -8.65
CA GLY A 23 -4.30 8.02 -7.98
C GLY A 23 -5.21 6.79 -8.11
N ARG A 24 -6.04 6.56 -7.09
CA ARG A 24 -7.10 5.55 -7.14
C ARG A 24 -8.26 6.09 -7.99
N GLU A 25 -8.68 5.35 -9.01
CA GLU A 25 -9.83 5.72 -9.85
C GLU A 25 -11.18 5.31 -9.25
N GLY A 26 -11.20 4.27 -8.40
CA GLY A 26 -12.38 3.85 -7.65
C GLY A 26 -12.59 4.63 -6.35
N ALA A 27 -13.83 4.69 -5.87
CA ALA A 27 -14.11 5.25 -4.55
C ALA A 27 -13.43 4.43 -3.44
N ALA A 28 -12.82 5.12 -2.48
CA ALA A 28 -12.24 4.52 -1.28
C ALA A 28 -12.37 5.50 -0.10
N ASP A 29 -12.33 4.95 1.12
CA ASP A 29 -12.50 5.71 2.36
C ASP A 29 -11.37 6.70 2.61
N ILE A 30 -10.22 6.47 1.97
CA ILE A 30 -9.05 7.34 2.00
C ILE A 30 -9.38 8.81 1.70
N ARG A 31 -10.40 9.07 0.86
CA ARG A 31 -10.82 10.45 0.56
C ARG A 31 -11.28 11.18 1.82
N PHE A 32 -11.98 10.51 2.73
CA PHE A 32 -12.44 11.12 3.96
C PHE A 32 -11.28 11.36 4.93
N LEU A 33 -10.37 10.39 5.04
CA LEU A 33 -9.19 10.51 5.91
C LEU A 33 -8.29 11.66 5.49
N ASN A 34 -8.02 11.79 4.18
CA ASN A 34 -7.19 12.85 3.64
C ASN A 34 -7.90 14.22 3.62
N SER A 35 -9.17 14.29 3.18
CA SER A 35 -9.87 15.57 3.00
C SER A 35 -10.51 16.12 4.28
N HIS A 36 -10.85 15.26 5.23
CA HIS A 36 -11.60 15.66 6.43
C HIS A 36 -10.96 15.19 7.74
N GLY A 37 -10.28 14.04 7.74
CA GLY A 37 -9.69 13.44 8.94
C GLY A 37 -8.29 13.94 9.31
N GLN A 38 -7.71 14.87 8.55
CA GLN A 38 -6.33 15.36 8.74
C GLN A 38 -5.30 14.24 8.90
N THR A 39 -5.57 13.07 8.31
CA THR A 39 -4.78 11.85 8.50
C THR A 39 -4.19 11.47 7.16
N PRO A 40 -2.89 11.77 6.91
CA PRO A 40 -2.24 11.40 5.66
C PRO A 40 -2.29 9.88 5.46
N THR A 41 -2.92 9.44 4.39
CA THR A 41 -3.18 8.03 4.14
C THR A 41 -2.70 7.63 2.74
N VAL A 42 -2.31 6.37 2.56
CA VAL A 42 -1.93 5.76 1.27
C VAL A 42 -2.64 4.41 1.14
N ILE A 43 -3.02 4.03 -0.09
CA ILE A 43 -3.54 2.69 -0.39
C ILE A 43 -2.38 1.84 -0.92
N PHE A 44 -2.19 0.67 -0.33
CA PHE A 44 -1.21 -0.32 -0.74
C PHE A 44 -1.66 -1.71 -0.34
N GLY A 45 -1.39 -2.70 -1.19
CA GLY A 45 -1.74 -4.09 -0.93
C GLY A 45 -1.44 -4.99 -2.13
N PRO A 46 -1.55 -6.31 -1.95
CA PRO A 46 -1.26 -7.29 -2.99
C PRO A 46 -2.39 -7.41 -4.02
N GLY A 47 -2.06 -8.02 -5.16
CA GLY A 47 -3.04 -8.39 -6.17
C GLY A 47 -3.35 -7.29 -7.19
N MET A 48 -4.26 -7.62 -8.10
CA MET A 48 -4.66 -6.77 -9.21
C MET A 48 -6.05 -6.21 -8.96
N THR A 49 -6.27 -4.94 -9.30
CA THR A 49 -7.59 -4.29 -9.18
C THR A 49 -8.69 -5.05 -9.93
N GLU A 50 -8.35 -5.67 -11.06
CA GLU A 50 -9.27 -6.45 -11.89
C GLU A 50 -9.78 -7.74 -11.21
N GLN A 51 -9.08 -8.25 -10.19
CA GLN A 51 -9.49 -9.45 -9.44
C GLN A 51 -10.45 -9.13 -8.29
N MET A 52 -10.43 -7.89 -7.78
CA MET A 52 -11.37 -7.44 -6.75
C MET A 52 -12.81 -7.58 -7.28
N HIS A 53 -13.66 -8.31 -6.56
CA HIS A 53 -15.06 -8.62 -6.95
C HIS A 53 -15.23 -9.55 -8.17
N ALA A 54 -14.16 -10.18 -8.67
CA ALA A 54 -14.31 -11.19 -9.71
C ALA A 54 -14.98 -12.46 -9.15
N ASN A 55 -15.72 -13.19 -9.99
CA ASN A 55 -16.40 -14.44 -9.57
C ASN A 55 -15.43 -15.49 -9.00
N ASN A 56 -14.19 -15.48 -9.48
CA ASN A 56 -13.10 -16.35 -9.06
C ASN A 56 -11.95 -15.55 -8.44
N GLU A 57 -12.26 -14.50 -7.68
CA GLU A 57 -11.29 -13.61 -7.01
C GLU A 57 -10.13 -14.38 -6.36
N TRP A 58 -8.91 -13.95 -6.68
CA TRP A 58 -7.67 -14.57 -6.21
C TRP A 58 -6.55 -13.52 -6.07
N VAL A 59 -5.49 -13.92 -5.37
CA VAL A 59 -4.26 -13.14 -5.23
C VAL A 59 -3.05 -14.07 -5.35
N ASN A 60 -1.95 -13.58 -5.92
CA ASN A 60 -0.71 -14.35 -5.96
C ASN A 60 -0.13 -14.45 -4.54
N ILE A 61 0.28 -15.65 -4.13
CA ILE A 61 0.89 -15.89 -2.82
C ILE A 61 2.16 -15.06 -2.65
N ASP A 62 2.96 -14.90 -3.70
CA ASP A 62 4.17 -14.08 -3.64
C ASP A 62 3.83 -12.60 -3.42
N ASP A 63 2.82 -12.07 -4.12
CA ASP A 63 2.38 -10.69 -3.91
C ASP A 63 1.91 -10.46 -2.47
N LEU A 64 1.16 -11.42 -1.91
CA LEU A 64 0.70 -11.39 -0.53
C LEU A 64 1.89 -11.36 0.44
N LEU A 65 2.87 -12.25 0.25
CA LEU A 65 4.06 -12.33 1.10
C LEU A 65 4.91 -11.06 1.02
N GLN A 66 5.16 -10.52 -0.18
CA GLN A 66 5.94 -9.30 -0.34
C GLN A 66 5.21 -8.08 0.23
N SER A 67 3.90 -7.95 -0.05
CA SER A 67 3.10 -6.85 0.50
C SER A 67 3.06 -6.88 2.02
N THR A 68 2.98 -8.07 2.62
CA THR A 68 3.03 -8.25 4.08
C THR A 68 4.36 -7.76 4.66
N ARG A 69 5.49 -8.12 4.02
CA ARG A 69 6.83 -7.66 4.45
C ARG A 69 6.96 -6.14 4.36
N ILE A 70 6.55 -5.56 3.25
CA ILE A 70 6.60 -4.12 3.00
C ILE A 70 5.72 -3.37 4.02
N LEU A 71 4.51 -3.86 4.28
CA LEU A 71 3.61 -3.28 5.29
C LEU A 71 4.23 -3.35 6.69
N ALA A 72 4.77 -4.51 7.08
CA ALA A 72 5.40 -4.68 8.39
C ALA A 72 6.58 -3.72 8.58
N GLN A 73 7.49 -3.63 7.60
CA GLN A 73 8.62 -2.70 7.65
C GLN A 73 8.16 -1.24 7.68
N THR A 74 7.16 -0.89 6.86
CA THR A 74 6.60 0.47 6.84
C THR A 74 6.00 0.84 8.19
N ILE A 75 5.29 -0.06 8.86
CA ILE A 75 4.71 0.18 10.19
C ILE A 75 5.80 0.38 11.23
N LEU A 76 6.80 -0.51 11.26
CA LEU A 76 7.91 -0.43 12.23
C LEU A 76 8.64 0.91 12.12
N GLU A 77 8.96 1.31 10.89
CA GLU A 77 9.66 2.56 10.64
C GLU A 77 8.78 3.79 10.89
N TRP A 78 7.53 3.77 10.42
CA TRP A 78 6.61 4.90 10.59
C TRP A 78 6.34 5.20 12.07
N CYS A 79 6.18 4.16 12.88
CA CYS A 79 5.90 4.27 14.30
C CYS A 79 7.16 4.45 15.17
N GLN A 80 8.36 4.54 14.57
CA GLN A 80 9.62 4.64 15.30
C GLN A 80 9.82 3.50 16.31
N SER A 81 9.32 2.31 15.96
CA SER A 81 9.48 1.11 16.79
C SER A 81 10.86 0.46 16.64
N VAL A 82 11.79 1.17 15.99
CA VAL A 82 13.22 0.86 15.83
C VAL A 82 14.01 2.16 15.80
#